data_AF-A0A1Z8ULH8-F1
#
_entry.id   AF-A0A1Z8ULH8-F1
#
_cell.length_a   1.000
_cell.length_b   1.000
_cell.length_c   1.000
_cell.angle_alpha   90.00
_cell.angle_beta   90.00
_cell.angle_gamma   90.00
#
_symmetry.space_group_name_H-M   'P 1'
#
loop_
_entity.id
_entity.type
_entity.pdbx_description
1 polymer ?
#
loop_
_entity_poly.entity_id
_entity_poly.type
_entity_poly.pdbx_seq_one_letter_code
_entity_poly.pdbx_strand_id
1 'polypeptide(L)'
;MSIGCILLAAQQFFNLKFATKIFVFFGAIVVLLYTIPLKNNKNLRDVKGFKIFLVVVGWLSLVVGVPVSMALKFDFDLFFQLLIIQGIYIFVATIPFEIRDLNLDQPNALTIAQILGISNVKLLGYLLLTINLIFTFFSFGIFSAFSLSSAISFLSLILLLYIVTPKHSKYLTSFWVESIPIFWSVIYYLLNFNMNM
;
A
#
# COMPACT_ATOMS: atom_id res chain seq x y z
N MET A 1 -6.92 -22.11 4.49
CA MET A 1 -6.58 -22.21 3.04
C MET A 1 -6.86 -23.64 2.61
N SER A 2 -7.63 -23.86 1.55
CA SER A 2 -7.85 -25.21 1.01
C SER A 2 -6.55 -25.73 0.36
N ILE A 3 -6.34 -27.04 0.39
CA ILE A 3 -5.15 -27.69 -0.20
C ILE A 3 -5.05 -27.37 -1.70
N GLY A 4 -6.19 -27.26 -2.39
CA GLY A 4 -6.25 -26.88 -3.80
C GLY A 4 -5.66 -25.50 -4.10
N CYS A 5 -5.91 -24.49 -3.25
CA CYS A 5 -5.32 -23.16 -3.42
C CYS A 5 -3.79 -23.18 -3.28
N ILE A 6 -3.27 -24.01 -2.37
CA ILE A 6 -1.82 -24.14 -2.15
C ILE A 6 -1.15 -24.78 -3.37
N LEU A 7 -1.76 -25.85 -3.93
CA LEU A 7 -1.23 -26.53 -5.12
C LEU A 7 -1.24 -25.60 -6.35
N LEU A 8 -2.32 -24.86 -6.57
CA LEU A 8 -2.42 -23.90 -7.67
C LEU A 8 -1.39 -22.77 -7.54
N ALA A 9 -1.23 -22.22 -6.33
CA ALA A 9 -0.23 -21.18 -6.08
C ALA A 9 1.20 -21.71 -6.29
N ALA A 10 1.49 -22.93 -5.84
CA ALA A 10 2.78 -23.57 -6.06
C ALA A 10 3.06 -23.77 -7.56
N GLN A 11 2.09 -24.27 -8.32
CA GLN A 11 2.23 -24.45 -9.76
C GLN A 11 2.50 -23.11 -10.47
N GLN A 12 1.75 -22.05 -10.14
CA GLN A 12 1.97 -20.73 -10.71
C GLN A 12 3.35 -20.17 -10.36
N PHE A 13 3.81 -20.37 -9.13
CA PHE A 13 5.13 -19.90 -8.69
C PHE A 13 6.27 -20.51 -9.52
N PHE A 14 6.23 -21.80 -9.84
CA PHE A 14 7.28 -22.43 -10.65
C PHE A 14 7.36 -21.89 -12.08
N ASN A 15 6.23 -21.42 -12.64
CA ASN A 15 6.16 -20.81 -13.96
C ASN A 15 6.67 -19.36 -14.02
N LEU A 16 6.98 -18.73 -12.88
CA LEU A 16 7.48 -17.36 -12.85
C LEU A 16 8.96 -17.25 -13.25
N LYS A 17 9.31 -16.09 -13.81
CA LYS A 17 10.72 -15.69 -14.03
C LYS A 17 11.48 -15.66 -12.71
N PHE A 18 12.79 -15.89 -12.78
CA PHE A 18 13.65 -15.90 -11.59
C PHE A 18 13.55 -14.59 -10.78
N ALA A 19 13.60 -13.44 -11.45
CA ALA A 19 13.46 -12.13 -10.80
C ALA A 19 12.12 -11.98 -10.05
N THR A 20 11.02 -12.44 -10.63
CA THR A 20 9.69 -12.41 -10.00
C THR A 20 9.60 -13.34 -8.80
N LYS A 21 10.23 -14.52 -8.87
CA LYS A 21 10.33 -15.43 -7.72
C LYS A 21 11.02 -14.78 -6.52
N ILE A 22 12.05 -13.97 -6.75
CA ILE A 22 12.74 -13.23 -5.68
C ILE A 22 11.78 -12.30 -4.94
N PHE A 23 10.98 -11.50 -5.67
CA PHE A 23 10.01 -10.60 -5.04
C PHE A 23 8.88 -11.35 -4.32
N VAL A 24 8.35 -12.42 -4.91
CA VAL A 24 7.33 -13.26 -4.24
C VAL A 24 7.90 -13.87 -2.95
N PHE A 25 9.12 -14.42 -3.02
CA PHE A 25 9.79 -15.04 -1.88
C PHE A 25 10.13 -14.01 -0.79
N PHE A 26 10.63 -12.83 -1.17
CA PHE A 26 10.88 -11.73 -0.24
C PHE A 26 9.60 -11.27 0.46
N GLY A 27 8.50 -11.09 -0.29
CA GLY A 27 7.20 -10.76 0.28
C GLY A 27 6.70 -11.84 1.25
N ALA A 28 6.88 -13.12 0.91
CA ALA A 28 6.55 -14.23 1.80
C ALA A 28 7.38 -14.21 3.10
N ILE A 29 8.69 -13.93 3.02
CA ILE A 29 9.53 -13.76 4.21
C ILE A 29 9.00 -12.62 5.09
N VAL A 30 8.66 -11.47 4.51
CA VAL A 30 8.12 -10.32 5.27
C VAL A 30 6.81 -10.71 5.98
N VAL A 31 5.93 -11.47 5.33
CA VAL A 31 4.70 -11.97 5.94
C VAL A 31 4.98 -12.98 7.06
N LEU A 32 5.94 -13.88 6.88
CA LEU A 32 6.35 -14.83 7.92
C LEU A 32 6.93 -14.09 9.13
N LEU A 33 7.82 -13.12 8.90
CA LEU A 33 8.38 -12.24 9.92
C LEU A 33 7.30 -11.46 10.69
N TYR A 34 6.24 -11.05 9.99
CA TYR A 34 5.08 -10.39 10.60
C TYR A 34 4.21 -11.34 11.44
N THR A 35 4.04 -12.61 11.01
CA THR A 35 3.06 -13.55 11.58
C THR A 35 3.63 -14.61 12.52
N ILE A 36 4.94 -14.90 12.48
CA ILE A 36 5.57 -15.92 13.31
C ILE A 36 6.25 -15.27 14.52
N PRO A 37 6.03 -15.80 15.75
CA PRO A 37 6.75 -15.34 16.93
C PRO A 37 8.22 -15.68 16.85
N LEU A 38 9.08 -14.67 16.96
CA LEU A 38 10.54 -14.85 16.93
C LEU A 38 11.09 -15.06 18.35
N LYS A 39 10.86 -14.10 19.25
CA LYS A 39 11.46 -14.09 20.59
C LYS A 39 10.43 -13.66 21.64
N ASN A 40 10.40 -14.34 22.79
CA ASN A 40 9.45 -14.10 23.89
C ASN A 40 7.97 -14.17 23.48
N ASN A 41 7.60 -15.04 22.54
CA ASN A 41 6.25 -15.13 21.96
C ASN A 41 5.73 -13.82 21.35
N LYS A 42 6.63 -12.90 20.99
CA LYS A 42 6.29 -11.67 20.27
C LYS A 42 6.73 -11.79 18.81
N ASN A 43 5.87 -11.33 17.93
CA ASN A 43 6.15 -11.24 16.50
C ASN A 43 6.68 -9.83 16.17
N LEU A 44 7.20 -9.63 14.95
CA LEU A 44 7.57 -8.27 14.52
C LEU A 44 6.34 -7.37 14.35
N ARG A 45 5.14 -7.95 14.22
CA ARG A 45 3.87 -7.22 14.32
C ARG A 45 3.68 -6.54 15.68
N ASP A 46 4.22 -7.10 16.75
CA ASP A 46 4.04 -6.61 18.12
C ASP A 46 5.11 -5.56 18.49
N VAL A 47 6.05 -5.30 17.57
CA VAL A 47 7.02 -4.23 17.72
C VAL A 47 6.32 -2.90 17.46
N LYS A 48 6.24 -2.13 18.53
CA LYS A 48 5.71 -0.78 18.63
C LYS A 48 6.14 0.11 17.45
N GLY A 49 5.19 0.68 16.71
CA GLY A 49 5.42 1.57 15.57
C GLY A 49 6.03 0.94 14.31
N PHE A 50 6.71 -0.22 14.40
CA PHE A 50 7.38 -0.85 13.26
C PHE A 50 6.43 -1.64 12.34
N LYS A 51 5.25 -1.98 12.87
CA LYS A 51 4.21 -2.76 12.17
C LYS A 51 3.87 -2.21 10.78
N ILE A 52 3.72 -0.89 10.63
CA ILE A 52 3.33 -0.30 9.34
C ILE A 52 4.41 -0.50 8.28
N PHE A 53 5.69 -0.38 8.64
CA PHE A 53 6.79 -0.52 7.68
C PHE A 53 6.83 -1.93 7.09
N LEU A 54 6.55 -2.97 7.88
CA LEU A 54 6.43 -4.35 7.37
C LEU A 54 5.26 -4.51 6.41
N VAL A 55 4.13 -3.87 6.70
CA VAL A 55 2.96 -3.86 5.81
C VAL A 55 3.32 -3.18 4.48
N VAL A 56 3.92 -1.99 4.52
CA VAL A 56 4.32 -1.24 3.32
C VAL A 56 5.32 -2.05 2.48
N VAL A 57 6.38 -2.60 3.08
CA VAL A 57 7.40 -3.38 2.37
C VAL A 57 6.81 -4.65 1.76
N GLY A 58 5.95 -5.36 2.49
CA GLY A 58 5.26 -6.55 1.99
C GLY A 58 4.40 -6.24 0.76
N TRP A 59 3.62 -5.16 0.83
CA TRP A 59 2.81 -4.71 -0.31
C TRP A 59 3.66 -4.23 -1.48
N LEU A 60 4.73 -3.47 -1.25
CA LEU A 60 5.62 -3.00 -2.32
C LEU A 60 6.25 -4.15 -3.11
N SER A 61 6.62 -5.23 -2.42
CA SER A 61 7.15 -6.42 -3.09
C SER A 61 6.15 -7.01 -4.09
N LEU A 62 4.85 -7.02 -3.74
CA LEU A 62 3.80 -7.61 -4.56
C LEU A 62 3.22 -6.65 -5.60
N VAL A 63 3.05 -5.37 -5.27
CA VAL A 63 2.39 -4.37 -6.14
C VAL A 63 3.38 -3.75 -7.13
N VAL A 64 4.65 -3.63 -6.77
CA VAL A 64 5.68 -3.04 -7.63
C VAL A 64 6.67 -4.11 -8.08
N GLY A 65 7.27 -4.85 -7.14
CA GLY A 65 8.32 -5.81 -7.44
C GLY A 65 7.88 -6.91 -8.41
N VAL A 66 6.75 -7.55 -8.14
CA VAL A 66 6.22 -8.61 -9.00
C VAL A 66 5.89 -8.11 -10.41
N PRO A 67 5.05 -7.07 -10.63
CA PRO A 67 4.72 -6.62 -11.98
C PRO A 67 5.93 -6.11 -12.79
N VAL A 68 6.80 -5.32 -12.18
CA VAL A 68 7.98 -4.77 -12.88
C VAL A 68 8.95 -5.89 -13.28
N SER A 69 9.14 -6.90 -12.43
CA SER A 69 10.01 -8.04 -12.74
C SER A 69 9.43 -9.00 -13.78
N MET A 70 8.13 -8.93 -14.07
CA MET A 70 7.49 -9.73 -15.12
C MET A 70 7.75 -9.17 -16.53
N ALA A 71 8.13 -7.89 -16.65
CA ALA A 71 8.46 -7.26 -17.92
C ALA A 71 9.59 -8.00 -18.67
N LEU A 72 9.69 -7.81 -19.99
CA LEU A 72 10.76 -8.43 -20.79
C LEU A 72 12.16 -8.01 -20.33
N LYS A 73 12.31 -6.73 -19.95
CA LYS A 73 13.52 -6.16 -19.36
C LYS A 73 13.14 -5.42 -18.08
N PHE A 74 13.96 -5.57 -17.05
CA PHE A 74 13.78 -4.84 -15.80
C PHE A 74 14.17 -3.37 -15.99
N ASP A 75 13.23 -2.47 -15.70
CA ASP A 75 13.44 -1.03 -15.74
C ASP A 75 13.65 -0.53 -14.31
N PHE A 76 14.88 -0.12 -14.01
CA PHE A 76 15.24 0.36 -12.67
C PHE A 76 14.62 1.71 -12.35
N ASP A 77 14.53 2.61 -13.33
CA ASP A 77 14.00 3.95 -13.10
C ASP A 77 12.51 3.87 -12.79
N LEU A 78 11.77 3.08 -13.58
CA LEU A 78 10.36 2.80 -13.32
C LEU A 78 10.17 2.11 -11.97
N PHE A 79 11.02 1.15 -11.62
CA PHE A 79 10.96 0.45 -10.34
C PHE A 79 11.09 1.42 -9.15
N PHE A 80 12.08 2.31 -9.16
CA PHE A 80 12.29 3.27 -8.08
C PHE A 80 11.18 4.33 -8.01
N GLN A 81 10.72 4.83 -9.17
CA GLN A 81 9.59 5.76 -9.22
C GLN A 81 8.34 5.13 -8.59
N LEU A 82 7.99 3.91 -8.99
CA LEU A 82 6.82 3.21 -8.45
C LEU A 82 6.99 2.80 -6.99
N LEU A 83 8.21 2.43 -6.55
CA LEU A 83 8.50 2.15 -5.14
C LEU A 83 8.17 3.35 -4.26
N ILE A 84 8.59 4.55 -4.65
CA ILE A 84 8.32 5.78 -3.90
C ILE A 84 6.82 6.08 -3.94
N ILE A 85 6.21 6.06 -5.13
CA ILE A 85 4.81 6.46 -5.32
C ILE A 85 3.86 5.54 -4.57
N GLN A 86 3.99 4.23 -4.79
CA GLN A 86 3.15 3.23 -4.15
C GLN A 86 3.49 3.10 -2.66
N GLY A 87 4.75 3.28 -2.28
CA GLY A 87 5.18 3.19 -0.88
C GLY A 87 4.53 4.27 -0.02
N ILE A 88 4.57 5.51 -0.50
CA ILE A 88 3.89 6.63 0.16
C ILE A 88 2.38 6.41 0.16
N TYR A 89 1.79 6.01 -0.96
CA TYR A 89 0.35 5.75 -1.05
C TYR A 89 -0.10 4.68 -0.05
N ILE A 90 0.56 3.52 -0.02
CA ILE A 90 0.24 2.40 0.89
C ILE A 90 0.41 2.85 2.34
N PHE A 91 1.50 3.54 2.67
CA PHE A 91 1.72 4.07 4.01
C PHE A 91 0.56 4.97 4.44
N VAL A 92 0.18 5.94 3.62
CA VAL A 92 -0.92 6.85 3.94
C VAL A 92 -2.28 6.13 3.97
N ALA A 93 -2.48 5.11 3.13
CA ALA A 93 -3.69 4.29 3.13
C ALA A 93 -3.84 3.47 4.44
N THR A 94 -2.76 3.24 5.20
CA THR A 94 -2.86 2.60 6.53
C THR A 94 -3.36 3.53 7.64
N ILE A 95 -3.19 4.84 7.48
CA ILE A 95 -3.52 5.84 8.52
C ILE A 95 -5.01 5.84 8.90
N PRO A 96 -5.99 5.81 7.96
CA PRO A 96 -7.41 5.75 8.33
C PRO A 96 -7.74 4.54 9.20
N PHE A 97 -7.10 3.40 8.97
CA PHE A 97 -7.26 2.21 9.79
C PHE A 97 -6.72 2.42 11.20
N GLU A 98 -5.54 3.02 11.34
CA GLU A 98 -5.01 3.35 12.67
C GLU A 98 -5.91 4.33 13.43
N ILE A 99 -6.36 5.41 12.80
CA ILE A 99 -7.24 6.42 13.44
C ILE A 99 -8.55 5.77 13.90
N ARG A 100 -9.11 4.87 13.10
CA ARG A 100 -10.31 4.12 13.44
C ARG A 100 -10.09 3.19 14.64
N ASP A 101 -8.96 2.47 14.65
CA ASP A 101 -8.68 1.44 15.64
C ASP A 101 -8.13 2.01 16.96
N LEU A 102 -7.85 3.32 17.03
CA LEU A 102 -7.34 4.03 18.22
C LEU A 102 -8.05 3.69 19.54
N ASN A 103 -9.38 3.55 19.54
CA ASN A 103 -10.17 3.26 20.74
C ASN A 103 -10.13 1.78 21.16
N LEU A 104 -9.76 0.89 20.25
CA LEU A 104 -9.72 -0.56 20.46
C LEU A 104 -8.29 -1.06 20.69
N ASP A 105 -7.30 -0.32 20.19
CA ASP A 105 -5.89 -0.63 20.35
C ASP A 105 -5.46 -0.46 21.81
N GLN A 106 -4.59 -1.36 22.26
CA GLN A 106 -4.01 -1.25 23.60
C GLN A 106 -3.15 0.01 23.69
N PRO A 107 -3.09 0.69 24.86
CA PRO A 107 -2.25 1.88 25.05
C PRO A 107 -0.77 1.64 24.74
N ASN A 108 -0.31 0.39 24.85
CA ASN A 108 1.06 -0.01 24.62
C ASN A 108 1.40 -0.34 23.16
N ALA A 109 0.44 -0.26 22.22
CA ALA A 109 0.67 -0.56 20.81
C ALA A 109 1.62 0.45 20.13
N LEU A 110 1.60 1.73 20.59
CA LEU A 110 2.37 2.85 20.03
C LEU A 110 2.29 2.90 18.49
N THR A 111 1.06 2.90 17.97
CA THR A 111 0.80 3.17 16.55
C THR A 111 1.18 4.61 16.19
N ILE A 112 1.35 4.91 14.90
CA ILE A 112 1.73 6.27 14.50
C ILE A 112 0.63 7.26 14.90
N ALA A 113 -0.64 6.85 14.75
CA ALA A 113 -1.81 7.58 15.25
C ALA A 113 -1.78 7.84 16.76
N GLN A 114 -1.32 6.88 17.58
CA GLN A 114 -1.18 7.05 19.03
C GLN A 114 0.00 7.98 19.40
N ILE A 115 1.15 7.83 18.73
CA ILE A 115 2.37 8.60 19.04
C ILE A 115 2.21 10.08 18.67
N LEU A 116 1.74 10.35 17.45
CA LEU A 116 1.65 11.72 16.93
C LEU A 116 0.32 12.39 17.27
N GLY A 117 -0.73 11.61 17.54
CA GLY A 117 -2.10 12.09 17.69
C GLY A 117 -2.79 12.31 16.34
N ILE A 118 -4.14 12.29 16.36
CA ILE A 118 -4.99 12.27 15.17
C ILE A 118 -4.67 13.45 14.22
N SER A 119 -4.59 14.67 14.75
CA SER A 119 -4.37 15.87 13.93
C SER A 119 -3.03 15.84 13.19
N ASN A 120 -1.96 15.43 13.88
CA ASN A 120 -0.62 15.41 13.31
C ASN A 120 -0.46 14.26 12.30
N VAL A 121 -1.08 13.10 12.54
CA VAL A 121 -1.05 12.01 11.55
C VAL A 121 -1.85 12.34 10.30
N LYS A 122 -2.99 13.04 10.43
CA LYS A 122 -3.70 13.56 9.26
C LYS A 122 -2.84 14.55 8.47
N LEU A 123 -2.18 15.49 9.16
CA LEU A 123 -1.26 16.45 8.54
C LEU A 123 -0.11 15.75 7.82
N LEU A 124 0.51 14.73 8.43
CA LEU A 124 1.54 13.91 7.81
C LEU A 124 1.03 13.25 6.52
N GLY A 125 -0.18 12.66 6.55
CA GLY A 125 -0.81 12.07 5.38
C GLY A 125 -1.03 13.08 4.25
N TYR A 126 -1.51 14.28 4.56
CA TYR A 126 -1.72 15.34 3.57
C TYR A 126 -0.41 15.80 2.92
N LEU A 127 0.62 16.04 3.73
CA LEU A 127 1.95 16.45 3.24
C LEU A 127 2.55 15.38 2.34
N LEU A 128 2.52 14.12 2.77
CA LEU A 128 3.04 12.99 2.01
C LEU A 128 2.31 12.82 0.67
N LEU A 129 0.97 12.86 0.64
CA LEU A 129 0.22 12.74 -0.62
C LEU A 129 0.45 13.93 -1.56
N THR A 130 0.62 15.14 -1.02
CA THR A 130 0.92 16.33 -1.83
C THR A 130 2.30 16.22 -2.48
N ILE A 131 3.32 15.83 -1.72
CA ILE A 131 4.67 15.58 -2.25
C ILE A 131 4.62 14.44 -3.28
N ASN A 132 3.87 13.37 -2.99
CA ASN A 132 3.73 12.23 -3.88
C ASN A 132 3.08 12.61 -5.21
N LEU A 133 2.10 13.51 -5.19
CA LEU A 133 1.45 14.02 -6.39
C LEU A 133 2.43 14.79 -7.28
N ILE A 134 3.22 15.68 -6.69
CA ILE A 134 4.25 16.44 -7.40
C ILE A 134 5.28 15.48 -8.02
N PHE A 135 5.75 14.50 -7.25
CA PHE A 135 6.69 13.50 -7.73
C PHE A 135 6.12 12.64 -8.87
N THR A 136 4.84 12.30 -8.79
CA THR A 136 4.13 11.54 -9.84
C THR A 136 4.05 12.35 -11.13
N PHE A 137 3.68 13.63 -11.05
CA PHE A 137 3.62 14.51 -12.22
C PHE A 137 4.97 14.74 -12.86
N PHE A 138 6.04 14.84 -12.06
CA PHE A 138 7.39 14.95 -12.57
C PHE A 138 7.86 13.66 -13.26
N SER A 139 7.51 12.49 -12.71
CA SER A 139 7.96 11.19 -13.22
C SER A 139 7.22 10.75 -14.49
N PHE A 140 5.91 10.99 -14.57
CA PHE A 140 5.05 10.47 -15.65
C PHE A 140 4.40 11.55 -16.51
N GLY A 141 4.67 12.83 -16.25
CA GLY A 141 4.03 13.96 -16.93
C GLY A 141 2.61 14.25 -16.42
N ILE A 142 2.21 15.53 -16.43
CA ILE A 142 0.96 16.01 -15.83
C ILE A 142 -0.28 15.39 -16.50
N PHE A 143 -0.26 15.27 -17.84
CA PHE A 143 -1.42 14.83 -18.62
C PHE A 143 -1.44 13.32 -18.91
N SER A 144 -0.54 12.53 -18.31
CA SER A 144 -0.58 11.07 -18.51
C SER A 144 -1.75 10.43 -17.75
N ALA A 145 -2.24 9.30 -18.27
CA ALA A 145 -3.33 8.54 -17.63
C ALA A 145 -2.97 8.15 -16.20
N PHE A 146 -1.71 7.77 -15.98
CA PHE A 146 -1.18 7.38 -14.68
C PHE A 146 -1.21 8.54 -13.68
N SER A 147 -0.74 9.72 -14.10
CA SER A 147 -0.74 10.92 -13.25
C SER A 147 -2.15 11.37 -12.88
N LEU A 148 -3.05 11.47 -13.86
CA LEU A 148 -4.42 11.93 -13.62
C LEU A 148 -5.23 10.96 -12.76
N SER A 149 -5.13 9.65 -13.03
CA SER A 149 -5.79 8.63 -12.20
C SER A 149 -5.25 8.64 -10.77
N SER A 150 -3.92 8.74 -10.59
CA SER A 150 -3.29 8.82 -9.28
C SER A 150 -3.69 10.08 -8.52
N ALA A 151 -3.81 11.22 -9.20
CA ALA A 151 -4.28 12.46 -8.60
C ALA A 151 -5.68 12.31 -7.98
N ILE A 152 -6.61 11.70 -8.71
CA ILE A 152 -7.98 11.45 -8.22
C ILE A 152 -7.94 10.51 -6.99
N SER A 153 -7.10 9.48 -7.02
CA SER A 153 -6.94 8.55 -5.91
C SER A 153 -6.28 9.17 -4.68
N PHE A 154 -5.34 10.09 -4.86
CA PHE A 154 -4.73 10.80 -3.74
C PHE A 154 -5.72 11.80 -3.13
N LEU A 155 -6.50 12.50 -3.96
CA LEU A 155 -7.57 13.38 -3.49
C LEU A 155 -8.66 12.62 -2.73
N SER A 156 -9.08 11.45 -3.22
CA SER A 156 -10.06 10.62 -2.50
C SER A 156 -9.52 10.14 -1.15
N LEU A 157 -8.24 9.78 -1.07
CA LEU A 157 -7.60 9.40 0.19
C LEU A 157 -7.46 10.59 1.16
N ILE A 158 -7.16 11.79 0.66
CA ILE A 158 -7.19 13.04 1.47
C ILE A 158 -8.59 13.27 2.05
N LEU A 159 -9.64 13.12 1.26
CA LEU A 159 -11.02 13.26 1.73
C LEU A 159 -11.37 12.22 2.80
N LEU A 160 -10.94 10.96 2.63
CA LEU A 160 -11.14 9.92 3.65
C LEU A 160 -10.38 10.22 4.94
N LEU A 161 -9.14 10.71 4.85
CA LEU A 161 -8.38 11.15 6.02
C LEU A 161 -9.06 12.31 6.74
N TYR A 162 -9.69 13.23 6.02
CA TYR A 162 -10.45 14.31 6.62
C TYR A 162 -11.64 13.77 7.42
N ILE A 163 -12.43 12.88 6.80
CA ILE A 163 -13.66 12.34 7.37
C ILE A 163 -13.39 11.34 8.53
N VAL A 164 -12.31 10.56 8.47
CA VAL A 164 -12.12 9.46 9.44
C VAL A 164 -11.95 9.98 10.88
N THR A 165 -12.64 9.31 11.79
CA THR A 165 -12.62 9.57 13.23
C THR A 165 -12.70 8.24 13.98
N PRO A 166 -12.25 8.17 15.25
CA PRO A 166 -12.32 6.95 16.05
C PRO A 166 -13.75 6.44 16.34
N LYS A 167 -14.78 7.22 16.00
CA LYS A 167 -16.20 6.90 16.25
C LYS A 167 -16.92 6.28 15.05
N HIS A 168 -16.33 6.32 13.85
CA HIS A 168 -17.00 5.79 12.65
C HIS A 168 -17.07 4.26 12.64
N SER A 169 -18.06 3.72 11.92
CA SER A 169 -18.27 2.27 11.82
C SER A 169 -17.11 1.60 11.08
N LYS A 170 -16.74 0.40 11.55
CA LYS A 170 -15.61 -0.36 11.00
C LYS A 170 -15.71 -0.58 9.50
N TYR A 171 -16.91 -0.89 9.04
CA TYR A 171 -17.21 -1.22 7.65
C TYR A 171 -17.05 -0.03 6.72
N LEU A 172 -17.40 1.19 7.15
CA LEU A 172 -17.30 2.37 6.32
C LEU A 172 -15.83 2.65 5.96
N THR A 173 -14.95 2.69 6.96
CA THR A 173 -13.52 2.96 6.73
C THR A 173 -12.86 1.87 5.87
N SER A 174 -13.12 0.58 6.19
CA SER A 174 -12.56 -0.53 5.40
C SER A 174 -13.02 -0.51 3.96
N PHE A 175 -14.34 -0.37 3.74
CA PHE A 175 -14.91 -0.38 2.40
C PHE A 175 -14.35 0.74 1.53
N TRP A 176 -14.35 1.98 2.02
CA TRP A 176 -13.93 3.12 1.22
C TRP A 176 -12.44 3.12 0.91
N VAL A 177 -11.57 2.80 1.88
CA VAL A 177 -10.13 2.80 1.66
C VAL A 177 -9.72 1.68 0.69
N GLU A 178 -10.26 0.47 0.87
CA GLU A 178 -9.97 -0.68 0.00
C GLU A 178 -10.56 -0.53 -1.41
N SER A 179 -11.57 0.32 -1.59
CA SER A 179 -12.15 0.60 -2.91
C SER A 179 -11.29 1.56 -3.75
N ILE A 180 -10.47 2.42 -3.15
CA ILE A 180 -9.69 3.43 -3.90
C ILE A 180 -8.79 2.79 -4.99
N PRO A 181 -8.04 1.71 -4.74
CA PRO A 181 -7.25 1.06 -5.79
C PRO A 181 -8.09 0.53 -6.95
N ILE A 182 -9.32 0.06 -6.68
CA ILE A 182 -10.24 -0.41 -7.72
C ILE A 182 -10.68 0.78 -8.57
N PHE A 183 -11.14 1.87 -7.94
CA PHE A 183 -11.51 3.10 -8.65
C PHE A 183 -10.36 3.67 -9.45
N TRP A 184 -9.15 3.70 -8.89
CA TRP A 184 -7.93 4.11 -9.58
C TRP A 184 -7.74 3.32 -10.88
N SER A 185 -7.84 1.99 -10.82
CA SER A 185 -7.63 1.12 -11.98
C SER A 185 -8.65 1.39 -13.09
N VAL A 186 -9.93 1.53 -12.73
CA VAL A 186 -11.00 1.83 -13.69
C VAL A 186 -10.76 3.18 -14.38
N ILE A 187 -10.42 4.20 -13.60
CA ILE A 187 -10.13 5.54 -14.13
C ILE A 187 -8.90 5.51 -15.05
N TYR A 188 -7.84 4.82 -14.65
CA TYR A 188 -6.64 4.66 -15.45
C TYR A 188 -6.96 4.05 -16.82
N TYR A 189 -7.71 2.96 -16.86
CA TYR A 189 -8.09 2.30 -18.12
C TYR A 189 -8.96 3.21 -19.01
N LEU A 190 -9.92 3.92 -18.44
CA LEU A 190 -10.77 4.86 -19.21
C LEU A 190 -9.96 6.01 -19.82
N LEU A 191 -9.07 6.62 -19.04
CA LEU A 191 -8.22 7.71 -19.52
C LEU A 191 -7.23 7.22 -20.58
N ASN A 192 -6.58 6.08 -20.32
CA ASN A 192 -5.61 5.51 -21.26
C ASN A 192 -6.28 5.12 -22.59
N PHE A 193 -7.51 4.59 -22.57
CA PHE A 193 -8.25 4.31 -23.79
C PHE A 193 -8.52 5.59 -24.61
N ASN A 194 -9.00 6.65 -23.96
CA ASN A 194 -9.32 7.91 -24.64
C ASN A 194 -8.11 8.65 -25.20
N MET A 195 -6.92 8.53 -24.59
CA MET A 195 -5.71 9.21 -25.06
C MET A 195 -4.95 8.46 -26.16
N ASN A 196 -5.28 7.18 -26.38
CA ASN A 196 -4.69 6.37 -27.45
C ASN A 196 -5.58 6.31 -28.72
N MET A 197 -6.74 6.95 -28.71
CA MET A 197 -7.64 7.15 -29.86
C MET A 197 -7.36 8.50 -30.51
#